data_AF-A0AAE3KMP3-F1
#
_entry.id   AF-A0AAE3KMP3-F1
#
_cell.length_a   1.000
_cell.length_b   1.000
_cell.length_c   1.000
_cell.angle_alpha   90.00
_cell.angle_beta   90.00
_cell.angle_gamma   90.00
#
_symmetry.space_group_name_H-M   'P 1'
#
loop_
_entity.id
_entity.type
_entity.pdbx_description
1 polymer ?
#
loop_
_entity_poly.entity_id
_entity_poly.type
_entity_poly.pdbx_seq_one_letter_code
_entity_poly.pdbx_strand_id
1 'polypeptide(L)'
;MRLHPRILKFAILLLGSFLLVVTSPLLPPIFHFSPTRVQAQTVEHLVVKPNQSDNFSNFADWCSHKDALSQQQRHTVEVLLAEAKTSDCNRANEILSNLTELVLENNQIRDITPLSNLTNLTGLWLDNNQI
;
A
#
# COMPACT_ATOMS: atom_id res chain seq x y z
N MET A 1 -36.22 -4.25 14.36
CA MET A 1 -35.33 -4.12 13.18
C MET A 1 -33.96 -3.65 13.66
N ARG A 2 -32.90 -4.21 13.07
CA ARG A 2 -31.53 -4.34 13.60
C ARG A 2 -30.79 -3.00 13.73
N LEU A 3 -30.09 -2.78 14.85
CA LEU A 3 -29.02 -1.78 14.98
C LEU A 3 -27.66 -2.49 14.96
N HIS A 4 -26.74 -1.95 14.16
CA HIS A 4 -25.44 -2.49 13.76
C HIS A 4 -24.37 -2.26 14.86
N PRO A 5 -23.51 -3.23 15.23
CA PRO A 5 -22.55 -3.07 16.31
C PRO A 5 -21.14 -2.79 15.77
N ARG A 6 -20.81 -1.52 15.57
CA ARG A 6 -19.41 -1.05 15.59
C ARG A 6 -19.42 0.33 16.21
N ILE A 7 -18.43 0.62 17.07
CA ILE A 7 -18.25 1.84 17.88
C ILE A 7 -18.88 1.75 19.29
N LEU A 8 -18.35 0.89 20.17
CA LEU A 8 -18.29 1.18 21.60
C LEU A 8 -17.25 0.30 22.30
N LYS A 9 -16.15 0.91 22.74
CA LYS A 9 -15.44 0.72 24.03
C LYS A 9 -14.00 1.25 23.92
N PHE A 10 -13.88 2.57 24.00
CA PHE A 10 -12.75 3.23 24.66
C PHE A 10 -13.06 3.29 26.17
N ALA A 11 -12.01 3.31 27.01
CA ALA A 11 -11.99 3.68 28.44
C ALA A 11 -12.54 2.63 29.45
N ILE A 12 -12.02 2.32 30.66
CA ILE A 12 -10.98 2.82 31.62
C ILE A 12 -10.72 1.69 32.69
N LEU A 13 -9.54 1.67 33.36
CA LEU A 13 -9.26 1.48 34.83
C LEU A 13 -7.78 1.02 35.03
N LEU A 14 -6.78 1.82 35.47
CA LEU A 14 -6.44 2.38 36.83
C LEU A 14 -6.30 1.27 37.92
N LEU A 15 -5.27 1.11 38.77
CA LEU A 15 -4.11 1.88 39.29
C LEU A 15 -3.09 0.92 39.96
N GLY A 16 -1.82 1.30 40.07
CA GLY A 16 -0.82 0.66 40.94
C GLY A 16 0.21 1.68 41.48
N SER A 17 0.16 1.94 42.78
CA SER A 17 0.95 2.92 43.57
C SER A 17 2.23 2.29 44.17
N PHE A 18 3.42 2.85 43.91
CA PHE A 18 4.25 3.77 44.75
C PHE A 18 4.94 3.17 46.00
N LEU A 19 6.28 3.07 45.99
CA LEU A 19 7.16 3.71 46.99
C LEU A 19 8.65 3.74 46.57
N LEU A 20 9.31 4.87 46.87
CA LEU A 20 10.71 5.27 46.61
C LEU A 20 11.73 4.66 47.59
N VAL A 21 13.00 4.53 47.16
CA VAL A 21 14.19 4.94 47.95
C VAL A 21 15.28 5.49 47.01
N VAL A 22 15.91 6.59 47.43
CA VAL A 22 16.92 7.42 46.76
C VAL A 22 18.28 7.19 47.44
N THR A 23 19.41 7.13 46.72
CA THR A 23 20.72 7.70 47.12
C THR A 23 21.79 7.65 45.98
N SER A 24 22.42 8.82 45.77
CA SER A 24 23.48 9.24 44.80
C SER A 24 24.89 8.64 45.07
N PRO A 25 26.06 9.14 44.53
CA PRO A 25 26.41 9.97 43.34
C PRO A 25 27.67 9.50 42.52
N LEU A 26 27.93 10.20 41.39
CA LEU A 26 29.24 10.54 40.75
C LEU A 26 29.98 9.56 39.79
N LEU A 27 30.06 9.90 38.49
CA LEU A 27 31.29 9.91 37.64
C LEU A 27 31.08 10.83 36.39
N PRO A 28 32.14 11.43 35.81
CA PRO A 28 32.09 12.56 34.86
C PRO A 28 32.02 12.11 33.35
N PRO A 29 31.98 13.05 32.37
CA PRO A 29 31.29 12.85 31.10
C PRO A 29 32.14 12.13 30.05
N ILE A 30 31.51 11.28 29.24
CA ILE A 30 32.10 10.81 27.98
C ILE A 30 31.34 11.49 26.83
N PHE A 31 32.00 12.46 26.22
CA PHE A 31 31.68 12.92 24.87
C PHE A 31 31.83 11.73 23.92
N HIS A 32 30.72 11.17 23.45
CA HIS A 32 30.72 10.36 22.24
C HIS A 32 29.94 11.11 21.17
N PHE A 33 30.71 11.78 20.31
CA PHE A 33 30.27 12.21 18.99
C PHE A 33 29.61 11.01 18.31
N SER A 34 28.30 11.10 18.07
CA SER A 34 27.66 10.34 17.01
C SER A 34 27.31 11.36 15.93
N PRO A 35 27.76 11.15 14.68
CA PRO A 35 27.64 12.14 13.63
C PRO A 35 26.16 12.38 13.33
N THR A 36 25.83 13.64 13.12
CA THR A 36 24.64 14.07 12.39
C THR A 36 24.53 13.15 11.17
N ARG A 37 23.45 12.36 11.09
CA ARG A 37 23.10 11.69 9.85
C ARG A 37 22.65 12.78 8.89
N VAL A 38 23.61 13.49 8.31
CA VAL A 38 23.46 13.96 6.93
C VAL A 38 23.30 12.65 6.16
N GLN A 39 22.06 12.24 5.90
CA GLN A 39 21.87 11.41 4.72
C GLN A 39 22.40 12.29 3.60
N ALA A 40 23.58 11.88 3.12
CA ALA A 40 24.14 12.39 1.91
C ALA A 40 22.99 12.44 0.90
N GLN A 41 22.65 13.65 0.44
CA GLN A 41 22.09 13.78 -0.90
C GLN A 41 23.24 13.36 -1.82
N THR A 42 23.44 12.05 -1.94
CA THR A 42 24.13 11.47 -3.08
C THR A 42 23.34 11.96 -4.28
N VAL A 43 24.05 12.71 -5.10
CA VAL A 43 23.61 13.22 -6.38
C VAL A 43 22.90 12.09 -7.13
N GLU A 44 21.57 12.08 -7.13
CA GLU A 44 20.77 11.23 -8.04
C GLU A 44 20.86 11.85 -9.43
N HIS A 45 22.07 11.86 -9.99
CA HIS A 45 22.32 12.17 -11.38
C HIS A 45 22.21 10.84 -12.14
N LEU A 46 21.01 10.57 -12.66
CA LEU A 46 20.71 9.52 -13.64
C LEU A 46 20.87 8.06 -13.19
N VAL A 47 20.22 7.68 -12.09
CA VAL A 47 19.68 6.30 -12.01
C VAL A 47 18.25 6.41 -12.51
N VAL A 48 18.03 6.01 -13.77
CA VAL A 48 16.69 5.65 -14.24
C VAL A 48 16.20 4.62 -13.23
N LYS A 49 15.22 4.97 -12.37
CA LYS A 49 14.56 3.97 -11.53
C LYS A 49 14.11 2.89 -12.51
N PRO A 50 14.51 1.62 -12.34
CA PRO A 50 14.02 0.57 -13.22
C PRO A 50 12.51 0.73 -13.24
N ASN A 51 11.93 0.75 -14.43
CA ASN A 51 10.50 0.85 -14.56
C ASN A 51 9.93 -0.38 -13.84
N GLN A 52 9.45 -0.18 -12.60
CA GLN A 52 9.14 -1.26 -11.67
C GLN A 52 8.06 -2.19 -12.26
N SER A 53 7.29 -1.69 -13.25
CA SER A 53 6.32 -2.47 -14.00
C SER A 53 6.91 -3.60 -14.86
N ASP A 54 8.20 -3.52 -15.22
CA ASP A 54 8.85 -4.51 -16.07
C ASP A 54 9.02 -5.88 -15.39
N ASN A 55 8.80 -5.95 -14.07
CA ASN A 55 8.89 -7.18 -13.29
C ASN A 55 7.53 -7.78 -12.86
N PHE A 56 6.41 -7.22 -13.33
CA PHE A 56 5.08 -7.76 -13.01
C PHE A 56 4.56 -8.60 -14.17
N SER A 57 4.55 -9.92 -13.99
CA SER A 57 4.21 -10.92 -15.02
C SER A 57 2.71 -11.22 -15.11
N ASN A 58 1.97 -10.94 -14.04
CA ASN A 58 0.52 -11.16 -13.94
C ASN A 58 -0.11 -10.17 -12.94
N PHE A 59 -1.43 -10.19 -12.77
CA PHE A 59 -2.12 -9.27 -11.86
C PHE A 59 -1.80 -9.53 -10.38
N ALA A 60 -1.55 -10.79 -9.99
CA ALA A 60 -1.22 -11.12 -8.60
C ALA A 60 0.09 -10.46 -8.17
N ASP A 61 1.06 -10.29 -9.09
CA ASP A 61 2.32 -9.60 -8.81
C ASP A 61 2.07 -8.11 -8.48
N TRP A 62 1.24 -7.44 -9.28
CA TRP A 62 0.80 -6.06 -9.01
C TRP A 62 0.09 -5.95 -7.65
N CYS A 63 -0.83 -6.87 -7.36
CA CYS A 63 -1.59 -6.89 -6.12
C CYS A 63 -0.73 -7.14 -4.88
N SER A 64 0.28 -8.01 -4.98
CA SER A 64 1.14 -8.40 -3.85
C SER A 64 2.20 -7.34 -3.51
N HIS A 65 2.50 -6.43 -4.44
CA HIS A 65 3.54 -5.38 -4.28
C HIS A 65 2.98 -3.96 -4.18
N LYS A 66 1.76 -3.77 -3.66
CA LYS A 66 1.09 -2.45 -3.53
C LYS A 66 1.97 -1.35 -2.92
N ASP A 67 2.81 -1.71 -1.95
CA ASP A 67 3.68 -0.76 -1.26
C ASP A 67 4.76 -0.15 -2.16
N ALA A 68 5.12 -0.85 -3.25
CA ALA A 68 6.09 -0.39 -4.23
C ALA A 68 5.46 0.43 -5.37
N LEU A 69 4.12 0.46 -5.47
CA LEU A 69 3.40 1.09 -6.56
C LEU A 69 3.28 2.62 -6.37
N SER A 70 3.05 3.34 -7.45
CA SER A 70 2.56 4.73 -7.37
C SER A 70 1.16 4.76 -6.75
N GLN A 71 0.71 5.93 -6.30
CA GLN A 71 -0.66 6.07 -5.78
C GLN A 71 -1.69 5.72 -6.87
N GLN A 72 -1.42 6.11 -8.11
CA GLN A 72 -2.32 5.89 -9.26
C GLN A 72 -2.40 4.39 -9.60
N GLN A 73 -1.26 3.69 -9.59
CA GLN A 73 -1.21 2.24 -9.80
C GLN A 73 -1.93 1.47 -8.69
N ARG A 74 -1.70 1.85 -7.40
CA ARG A 74 -2.42 1.24 -6.27
C ARG A 74 -3.93 1.37 -6.41
N HIS A 75 -4.39 2.57 -6.77
CA HIS A 75 -5.82 2.83 -6.95
C HIS A 75 -6.44 1.89 -7.99
N THR A 76 -5.78 1.70 -9.14
CA THR A 76 -6.23 0.76 -10.17
C THR A 76 -6.24 -0.68 -9.67
N VAL A 77 -5.23 -1.11 -8.92
CA VAL A 77 -5.22 -2.44 -8.29
C VAL A 77 -6.39 -2.61 -7.31
N GLU A 78 -6.72 -1.58 -6.53
CA GLU A 78 -7.84 -1.61 -5.60
C GLU A 78 -9.19 -1.72 -6.32
N VAL A 79 -9.36 -0.98 -7.42
CA VAL A 79 -10.55 -1.09 -8.28
C VAL A 79 -10.66 -2.51 -8.86
N LEU A 80 -9.58 -3.09 -9.37
CA LEU A 80 -9.58 -4.45 -9.92
C LEU A 80 -9.89 -5.53 -8.88
N LEU A 81 -9.45 -5.35 -7.64
CA LEU A 81 -9.82 -6.25 -6.53
C LEU A 81 -11.29 -6.13 -6.16
N ALA A 82 -11.84 -4.91 -6.18
CA ALA A 82 -13.26 -4.68 -5.97
C ALA A 82 -14.10 -5.34 -7.07
N GLU A 83 -13.67 -5.23 -8.33
CA GLU A 83 -14.33 -5.87 -9.48
C GLU A 83 -14.28 -7.41 -9.39
N ALA A 84 -13.13 -7.97 -9.02
CA ALA A 84 -12.97 -9.40 -8.76
C ALA A 84 -13.66 -9.86 -7.45
N LYS A 85 -14.19 -8.93 -6.65
CA LYS A 85 -14.89 -9.16 -5.37
C LYS A 85 -14.07 -10.00 -4.39
N THR A 86 -12.76 -9.79 -4.36
CA THR A 86 -11.84 -10.54 -3.51
C THR A 86 -10.65 -9.69 -3.10
N SER A 87 -10.09 -9.97 -1.92
CA SER A 87 -8.82 -9.39 -1.46
C SER A 87 -7.62 -10.31 -1.71
N ASP A 88 -7.86 -11.55 -2.15
CA ASP A 88 -6.81 -12.52 -2.47
C ASP A 88 -6.26 -12.24 -3.88
N CYS A 89 -4.97 -11.92 -3.96
CA CYS A 89 -4.30 -11.54 -5.20
C CYS A 89 -4.29 -12.67 -6.25
N ASN A 90 -4.09 -13.92 -5.83
CA ASN A 90 -4.06 -15.06 -6.74
C ASN A 90 -5.46 -15.34 -7.27
N ARG A 91 -6.47 -15.30 -6.39
CA ARG A 91 -7.86 -15.46 -6.79
C ARG A 91 -8.33 -14.35 -7.73
N ALA A 92 -7.94 -13.11 -7.46
CA ALA A 92 -8.24 -11.99 -8.35
C ALA A 92 -7.60 -12.17 -9.73
N ASN A 93 -6.34 -12.62 -9.79
CA ASN A 93 -5.67 -12.92 -11.05
C ASN A 93 -6.40 -13.99 -11.85
N GLU A 94 -6.81 -15.11 -11.23
CA GLU A 94 -7.60 -16.15 -11.90
C GLU A 94 -8.93 -15.61 -12.46
N ILE A 95 -9.62 -14.74 -11.72
CA ILE A 95 -10.90 -14.17 -12.16
C ILE A 95 -10.65 -13.23 -13.35
N LEU A 96 -9.78 -12.24 -13.16
CA LEU A 96 -9.55 -11.15 -14.12
C LEU A 96 -8.90 -11.65 -15.42
N SER A 97 -7.97 -12.60 -15.34
CA SER A 97 -7.30 -13.16 -16.53
C SER A 97 -8.25 -13.99 -17.42
N ASN A 98 -9.39 -14.42 -16.90
CA ASN A 98 -10.39 -15.17 -17.67
C ASN A 98 -11.51 -14.30 -18.25
N LEU A 99 -11.50 -12.99 -17.98
CA LEU A 99 -12.48 -12.07 -18.54
C LEU A 99 -12.17 -11.78 -20.01
N THR A 100 -13.22 -11.72 -20.82
CA THR A 100 -13.18 -11.19 -22.19
C THR A 100 -13.63 -9.73 -22.24
N GLU A 101 -14.39 -9.31 -21.23
CA GLU A 101 -15.00 -7.99 -21.12
C GLU A 101 -14.81 -7.46 -19.69
N LEU A 102 -14.38 -6.21 -19.55
CA LEU A 102 -14.14 -5.56 -18.27
C LEU A 102 -14.66 -4.12 -18.27
N VAL A 103 -15.60 -3.82 -17.37
CA VAL A 103 -16.24 -2.50 -17.25
C VAL A 103 -15.73 -1.82 -15.98
N LEU A 104 -14.98 -0.72 -16.13
CA LEU A 104 -14.37 0.04 -15.03
C LEU A 104 -14.80 1.52 -15.05
N GLU A 105 -15.99 1.81 -15.55
CA GLU A 105 -16.50 3.18 -15.66
C GLU A 105 -16.63 3.88 -14.30
N ASN A 106 -16.41 5.20 -14.26
CA ASN A 106 -16.60 6.05 -13.07
C ASN A 106 -15.70 5.71 -11.87
N ASN A 107 -14.51 5.15 -12.09
CA ASN A 107 -13.61 4.72 -11.03
C ASN A 107 -12.45 5.68 -10.73
N GLN A 108 -12.38 6.86 -11.36
CA GLN A 108 -11.30 7.83 -11.15
C GLN A 108 -9.89 7.28 -11.45
N ILE A 109 -9.79 6.27 -12.33
CA ILE A 109 -8.54 5.63 -12.73
C ILE A 109 -7.69 6.64 -13.52
N ARG A 110 -6.41 6.75 -13.16
CA ARG A 110 -5.40 7.59 -13.86
C ARG A 110 -4.31 6.78 -14.55
N ASP A 111 -4.03 5.58 -14.03
CA ASP A 111 -2.94 4.73 -14.53
C ASP A 111 -3.46 3.31 -14.71
N ILE A 112 -3.58 2.89 -15.96
CA ILE A 112 -4.09 1.56 -16.34
C ILE A 112 -3.00 0.50 -16.45
N THR A 113 -1.73 0.81 -16.13
CA THR A 113 -0.61 -0.14 -16.25
C THR A 113 -0.88 -1.48 -15.52
N PRO A 114 -1.57 -1.54 -14.36
CA PRO A 114 -1.92 -2.81 -13.72
C PRO A 114 -2.83 -3.75 -14.53
N LEU A 115 -3.41 -3.30 -15.65
CA LEU A 115 -4.20 -4.13 -16.56
C LEU A 115 -3.34 -4.83 -17.63
N SER A 116 -2.04 -4.53 -17.74
CA SER A 116 -1.18 -4.92 -18.88
C SER A 116 -1.17 -6.42 -19.18
N ASN A 117 -1.37 -7.26 -18.17
CA ASN A 117 -1.29 -8.71 -18.27
C ASN A 117 -2.66 -9.40 -18.45
N LEU A 118 -3.76 -8.63 -18.53
CA LEU A 118 -5.11 -9.14 -18.77
C LEU A 118 -5.35 -9.34 -20.28
N THR A 119 -4.56 -10.22 -20.90
CA THR A 119 -4.45 -10.37 -22.36
C THR A 119 -5.68 -10.99 -23.04
N ASN A 120 -6.60 -11.58 -22.28
CA ASN A 120 -7.83 -12.15 -22.82
C ASN A 120 -8.94 -11.11 -23.03
N LEU A 121 -8.75 -9.86 -22.57
CA LEU A 121 -9.73 -8.79 -22.74
C LEU A 121 -9.87 -8.39 -24.21
N THR A 122 -11.08 -8.55 -24.73
CA THR A 122 -11.51 -8.04 -26.04
C THR A 122 -12.35 -6.78 -25.93
N GLY A 123 -12.92 -6.50 -24.75
CA GLY A 123 -13.66 -5.29 -24.43
C GLY A 123 -13.22 -4.68 -23.11
N LEU A 124 -12.96 -3.37 -23.10
CA LEU A 124 -12.56 -2.61 -21.91
C LEU A 124 -13.28 -1.24 -21.92
N TRP A 125 -14.16 -1.01 -20.96
CA TRP A 125 -14.90 0.25 -20.81
C TRP A 125 -14.32 1.06 -19.67
N LEU A 126 -13.85 2.26 -19.98
CA LEU A 126 -13.15 3.16 -19.06
C LEU A 126 -13.79 4.56 -19.01
N ASP A 127 -15.03 4.70 -19.46
CA ASP A 127 -15.72 5.98 -19.47
C ASP A 127 -15.78 6.62 -18.07
N ASN A 128 -15.68 7.95 -18.02
CA ASN A 128 -15.66 8.73 -16.79
C ASN A 128 -14.52 8.36 -15.80
N ASN A 129 -13.34 8.01 -16.33
CA ASN A 129 -12.08 7.96 -15.58
C ASN A 129 -11.22 9.22 -15.84
N GLN A 130 -9.99 9.24 -15.32
CA GLN A 130 -9.06 10.39 -15.35
C GLN A 130 -7.74 10.01 -16.05
N ILE A 131 -7.83 9.24 -17.13
CA ILE A 131 -6.69 8.67 -17.88
C ILE A 131 -6.01 9.75 -18.73
#